data_AF-A0A7Z9WLH5-F1
#
_entry.id   AF-A0A7Z9WLH5-F1
#
_cell.length_a   1.000
_cell.length_b   1.000
_cell.length_c   1.000
_cell.angle_alpha   90.00
_cell.angle_beta   90.00
_cell.angle_gamma   90.00
#
_symmetry.space_group_name_H-M   'P 1'
#
loop_
_entity.id
_entity.type
_entity.pdbx_description
1 polymer ?
#
loop_
_entity_poly.entity_id
_entity_poly.type
_entity_poly.pdbx_seq_one_letter_code
_entity_poly.pdbx_strand_id
1 'polypeptide(L)'
;MIIILCLNRPVAPRPLSGVADWAAKTVIEELTGVPASKLNDDRLGRTLDAIYPYLEDIWVEIVSQALVRYEIDLSLVFYDLTSFYFEGEYKKSKTIVLGYNRTHKGKKQRKLALNVTAREKFPFLYQLLDGNTADVSTVQENMHC
;
A
#
# COMPACT_ATOMS: atom_id res chain seq x y z
N MET A 1 -1.53 -16.98 6.58
CA MET A 1 -2.52 -16.26 5.73
C MET A 1 -1.88 -15.14 4.93
N ILE A 2 -0.92 -14.37 5.48
CA ILE A 2 -0.23 -13.30 4.73
C ILE A 2 0.41 -13.79 3.42
N ILE A 3 1.09 -14.94 3.43
CA ILE A 3 1.69 -15.52 2.22
C ILE A 3 0.66 -15.72 1.10
N ILE A 4 -0.58 -16.08 1.44
CA ILE A 4 -1.66 -16.26 0.47
C ILE A 4 -2.05 -14.92 -0.18
N LEU A 5 -2.10 -13.85 0.62
CA LEU A 5 -2.35 -12.50 0.12
C LEU A 5 -1.19 -11.98 -0.75
N CYS A 6 0.05 -12.29 -0.36
CA CYS A 6 1.24 -11.97 -1.16
C CYS A 6 1.21 -12.70 -2.51
N LEU A 7 0.85 -13.99 -2.53
CA LEU A 7 0.74 -14.78 -3.76
C LEU A 7 -0.45 -14.37 -4.63
N ASN A 8 -1.54 -13.88 -4.03
CA ASN A 8 -2.69 -13.39 -4.78
C ASN A 8 -2.32 -12.22 -5.70
N ARG A 9 -1.43 -11.32 -5.23
CA ARG A 9 -1.13 -10.06 -5.90
C ARG A 9 -0.50 -10.20 -7.29
N PRO A 10 0.56 -11.01 -7.51
CA PRO A 10 1.15 -11.19 -8.83
C PRO A 10 0.41 -12.22 -9.70
N VAL A 11 -0.33 -13.16 -9.11
CA VAL A 11 -0.96 -14.26 -9.87
C VAL A 11 -2.33 -13.89 -10.42
N ALA A 12 -3.22 -13.40 -9.56
CA ALA A 12 -4.57 -12.98 -9.95
C ALA A 12 -5.14 -12.06 -8.86
N PRO A 13 -4.88 -10.75 -8.92
CA PRO A 13 -5.26 -9.83 -7.86
C PRO A 13 -6.77 -9.83 -7.67
N ARG A 14 -7.23 -10.28 -6.51
CA ARG A 14 -8.63 -10.29 -6.09
C ARG A 14 -8.82 -9.37 -4.88
N PRO A 15 -10.00 -8.73 -4.75
CA PRO A 15 -10.39 -8.14 -3.47
C PRO A 15 -10.47 -9.24 -2.40
N LEU A 16 -10.43 -8.88 -1.11
CA LEU A 16 -10.47 -9.85 0.01
C LEU A 16 -11.63 -10.83 -0.11
N SER A 17 -12.81 -10.35 -0.51
CA SER A 17 -14.01 -11.16 -0.73
C SER A 17 -13.87 -12.20 -1.85
N GLY A 18 -12.95 -11.99 -2.80
CA GLY A 18 -12.69 -12.91 -3.91
C GLY A 18 -11.49 -13.84 -3.71
N VAL A 19 -10.78 -13.74 -2.59
CA VAL A 19 -9.58 -14.56 -2.33
C VAL A 19 -9.96 -16.03 -2.12
N ALA A 20 -11.06 -16.33 -1.42
CA ALA A 20 -11.51 -17.71 -1.21
C ALA A 20 -11.81 -18.41 -2.55
N ASP A 21 -12.59 -17.77 -3.43
CA ASP A 21 -12.92 -18.30 -4.75
C ASP A 21 -11.69 -18.51 -5.64
N TRP A 22 -10.72 -17.60 -5.55
CA TRP A 22 -9.45 -17.75 -6.26
C TRP A 22 -8.63 -18.93 -5.71
N ALA A 23 -8.51 -19.05 -4.39
CA ALA A 23 -7.78 -20.14 -3.76
C ALA A 23 -8.40 -21.52 -4.09
N ALA A 24 -9.73 -21.61 -4.15
CA ALA A 24 -10.45 -22.84 -4.53
C ALA A 24 -10.19 -23.30 -5.98
N LYS A 25 -9.72 -22.39 -6.84
CA LYS A 25 -9.44 -22.65 -8.27
C LYS A 25 -7.94 -22.76 -8.57
N THR A 26 -7.10 -22.85 -7.53
CA THR A 26 -5.64 -22.84 -7.64
C THR A 26 -5.00 -23.84 -6.68
N VAL A 27 -3.68 -24.03 -6.76
CA VAL A 27 -2.90 -24.92 -5.89
C VAL A 27 -2.61 -24.31 -4.50
N ILE A 28 -3.27 -23.22 -4.11
CA ILE A 28 -2.97 -22.50 -2.87
C ILE A 28 -3.22 -23.35 -1.63
N GLU A 29 -4.28 -24.16 -1.63
CA GLU A 29 -4.57 -25.07 -0.53
C GLU A 29 -3.49 -26.14 -0.38
N GLU A 30 -3.03 -26.74 -1.49
CA GLU A 30 -1.94 -27.72 -1.48
C GLU A 30 -0.61 -27.11 -1.04
N LEU A 31 -0.29 -25.90 -1.52
CA LEU A 31 0.97 -25.21 -1.21
C LEU A 31 1.04 -24.74 0.24
N THR A 32 -0.09 -24.33 0.83
CA THR A 32 -0.11 -23.66 2.14
C THR A 32 -0.77 -24.47 3.26
N GLY A 33 -1.46 -25.56 2.91
CA GLY A 33 -2.26 -26.36 3.83
C GLY A 33 -3.50 -25.63 4.37
N VAL A 34 -3.86 -24.46 3.82
CA VAL A 34 -5.01 -23.67 4.27
C VAL A 34 -6.18 -23.85 3.31
N PRO A 35 -7.31 -24.44 3.75
CA PRO A 35 -8.45 -24.62 2.88
C PRO A 35 -9.07 -23.32 2.42
N ALA A 36 -9.55 -23.28 1.17
CA ALA A 36 -10.19 -22.08 0.61
C ALA A 36 -11.39 -21.61 1.47
N SER A 37 -12.14 -22.54 2.06
CA SER A 37 -13.26 -22.25 2.99
C SER A 37 -12.85 -21.48 4.26
N LYS A 38 -11.56 -21.43 4.58
CA LYS A 38 -11.01 -20.69 5.72
C LYS A 38 -10.55 -19.27 5.36
N LEU A 39 -10.64 -18.86 4.09
CA LEU A 39 -10.16 -17.58 3.57
C LEU A 39 -11.27 -16.54 3.39
N ASN A 40 -12.24 -16.49 4.31
CA ASN A 40 -13.20 -15.40 4.32
C ASN A 40 -12.52 -14.05 4.59
N ASP A 41 -13.17 -12.99 4.10
CA ASP A 41 -12.71 -11.61 4.17
C ASP A 41 -12.46 -11.14 5.61
N ASP A 42 -13.31 -11.51 6.59
CA ASP A 42 -13.09 -11.19 8.00
C ASP A 42 -11.76 -11.72 8.54
N ARG A 43 -11.40 -12.96 8.20
CA ARG A 43 -10.13 -13.57 8.66
C ARG A 43 -8.92 -12.96 7.96
N LEU A 44 -9.05 -12.65 6.67
CA LEU A 44 -8.00 -11.98 5.92
C LEU A 44 -7.81 -10.54 6.43
N GLY A 45 -8.91 -9.84 6.72
CA GLY A 45 -8.93 -8.53 7.36
C GLY A 45 -8.21 -8.54 8.70
N ARG A 46 -8.56 -9.46 9.60
CA ARG A 46 -7.85 -9.62 10.89
C ARG A 46 -6.36 -9.92 10.72
N THR A 47 -5.97 -10.61 9.65
CA THR A 47 -4.55 -10.84 9.35
C THR A 47 -3.86 -9.54 8.97
N LEU A 48 -4.50 -8.68 8.17
CA LEU A 48 -3.98 -7.37 7.82
C LEU A 48 -3.92 -6.44 9.04
N ASP A 49 -4.96 -6.45 9.89
CA ASP A 49 -5.00 -5.67 11.14
C ASP A 49 -3.86 -6.07 12.08
N ALA A 50 -3.52 -7.36 12.15
CA ALA A 50 -2.41 -7.85 12.96
C ALA A 50 -1.03 -7.43 12.42
N ILE A 51 -0.92 -7.17 11.11
CA ILE A 51 0.33 -6.76 10.46
C ILE A 51 0.49 -5.23 10.49
N TYR A 52 -0.62 -4.50 10.46
CA TYR A 52 -0.62 -3.04 10.36
C TYR A 52 0.32 -2.33 11.35
N PRO A 53 0.44 -2.72 12.64
CA PRO A 53 1.38 -2.10 13.57
C PRO A 53 2.86 -2.22 13.18
N TYR A 54 3.21 -3.21 12.36
CA TYR A 54 4.59 -3.52 11.94
C TYR A 54 4.87 -3.11 10.49
N LEU A 55 3.95 -2.38 9.86
CA LEU A 55 4.01 -2.10 8.42
C LEU A 55 5.30 -1.38 8.03
N GLU A 56 5.74 -0.41 8.83
CA GLU A 56 6.95 0.37 8.58
C GLU A 56 8.21 -0.50 8.70
N ASP A 57 8.35 -1.27 9.77
CA ASP A 57 9.49 -2.16 9.99
C ASP A 57 9.60 -3.21 8.87
N ILE A 58 8.48 -3.81 8.49
CA ILE A 58 8.42 -4.79 7.38
C ILE A 58 8.83 -4.12 6.06
N TRP A 59 8.36 -2.90 5.81
CA TRP A 59 8.71 -2.16 4.59
C TRP A 59 10.20 -1.86 4.53
N VAL A 60 10.76 -1.31 5.61
CA VAL A 60 12.19 -0.97 5.72
C VAL A 60 13.05 -2.20 5.50
N GLU A 61 12.70 -3.34 6.10
CA GLU A 61 13.45 -4.60 5.93
C GLU A 61 13.42 -5.06 4.46
N ILE A 62 12.23 -5.12 3.84
CA ILE A 62 12.09 -5.54 2.44
C ILE A 62 12.87 -4.63 1.49
N VAL A 63 12.72 -3.32 1.66
CA VAL A 63 13.39 -2.33 0.81
C VAL A 63 14.90 -2.37 1.01
N SER A 64 15.39 -2.41 2.25
CA SER A 64 16.83 -2.45 2.55
C SER A 64 17.48 -3.67 1.91
N GLN A 65 16.85 -4.85 2.02
CA GLN A 65 17.34 -6.05 1.36
C GLN A 65 17.32 -5.91 -0.16
N ALA A 66 16.27 -5.35 -0.74
CA ALA A 66 16.18 -5.16 -2.19
C ALA A 66 17.26 -4.21 -2.72
N LEU A 67 17.49 -3.07 -2.04
CA LEU A 67 18.50 -2.10 -2.42
C LEU A 67 19.90 -2.73 -2.49
N VAL A 68 20.27 -3.51 -1.46
CA VAL A 68 21.58 -4.18 -1.40
C VAL A 68 21.66 -5.35 -2.39
N ARG A 69 20.63 -6.21 -2.42
CA ARG A 69 20.65 -7.45 -3.21
C ARG A 69 20.68 -7.19 -4.71
N TYR A 70 20.00 -6.14 -5.17
CA TYR A 70 19.87 -5.80 -6.58
C TYR A 70 20.71 -4.59 -6.99
N GLU A 71 21.54 -4.06 -6.08
CA GLU A 71 22.42 -2.91 -6.33
C GLU A 71 21.66 -1.73 -6.94
N ILE A 72 20.49 -1.41 -6.36
CA ILE A 72 19.54 -0.45 -6.91
C ILE A 72 20.15 0.96 -6.90
N ASP A 73 20.09 1.64 -8.03
CA ASP A 73 20.69 2.98 -8.20
C ASP A 73 19.78 4.07 -7.62
N LEU A 74 20.28 4.75 -6.58
CA LEU A 74 19.61 5.87 -5.92
C LEU A 74 20.11 7.25 -6.40
N SER A 75 20.93 7.32 -7.45
CA SER A 75 21.50 8.58 -7.94
C SER A 75 20.47 9.57 -8.48
N LEU A 76 19.33 9.07 -8.97
CA LEU A 76 18.19 9.88 -9.38
C LEU A 76 16.89 9.24 -8.89
N VAL A 77 16.13 10.02 -8.13
CA VAL A 77 14.86 9.62 -7.54
C VAL A 77 13.76 10.51 -8.08
N PHE A 78 12.69 9.89 -8.58
CA PHE A 78 11.45 10.57 -8.91
C PHE A 78 10.57 10.62 -7.66
N TYR A 79 10.16 11.82 -7.30
CA TYR A 79 9.19 12.07 -6.26
C TYR A 79 7.89 12.57 -6.90
N ASP A 80 6.78 11.90 -6.60
CA ASP A 80 5.46 12.32 -7.06
C ASP A 80 4.40 12.14 -5.96
N LEU A 81 3.34 12.94 -6.08
CA LEU A 81 2.19 12.94 -5.19
C LEU A 81 0.95 12.53 -5.95
N THR A 82 0.28 11.47 -5.48
CA THR A 82 -1.03 11.09 -5.99
C THR A 82 -2.08 11.22 -4.88
N SER A 83 -3.14 11.98 -5.13
CA SER A 83 -4.28 12.07 -4.23
C SER A 83 -5.39 11.10 -4.61
N PHE A 84 -6.08 10.55 -3.63
CA PHE A 84 -7.31 9.79 -3.82
C PHE A 84 -8.39 10.32 -2.89
N TYR A 85 -9.65 10.22 -3.34
CA TYR A 85 -10.80 10.71 -2.60
C TYR A 85 -11.66 9.57 -2.08
N PHE A 86 -12.44 9.88 -1.06
CA PHE A 86 -13.33 8.96 -0.39
C PHE A 86 -14.77 9.46 -0.46
N GLU A 87 -15.71 8.52 -0.55
CA GLU A 87 -17.14 8.79 -0.50
C GLU A 87 -17.76 8.10 0.72
N GLY A 88 -18.53 8.85 1.50
CA GLY A 88 -19.11 8.37 2.76
C GLY A 88 -18.96 9.36 3.92
N GLU A 89 -19.60 9.03 5.04
CA GLU A 89 -19.67 9.91 6.20
C GLU A 89 -18.36 9.95 7.00
N TYR A 90 -17.64 8.84 7.14
CA TYR A 90 -16.36 8.74 7.87
C TYR A 90 -16.32 9.47 9.22
N LYS A 91 -17.45 9.57 9.95
CA LYS A 91 -17.59 10.39 11.18
C LYS A 91 -16.58 10.06 12.29
N LYS A 92 -16.05 8.83 12.29
CA LYS A 92 -15.08 8.34 13.28
C LYS A 92 -13.63 8.35 12.78
N SER A 93 -13.38 8.70 11.51
CA SER A 93 -12.03 8.72 10.95
C SER A 93 -11.34 10.03 11.29
N LYS A 94 -10.14 9.94 11.88
CA LYS A 94 -9.26 11.09 12.11
C LYS A 94 -8.37 11.41 10.91
N THR A 95 -8.25 10.48 9.96
CA THR A 95 -7.30 10.56 8.84
C THR A 95 -7.97 10.95 7.52
N ILE A 96 -9.26 10.65 7.36
CA ILE A 96 -10.04 10.95 6.14
C ILE A 96 -10.70 12.32 6.31
N VAL A 97 -9.92 13.37 6.07
CA VAL A 97 -10.32 14.78 6.22
C VAL A 97 -10.66 15.41 4.87
N LEU A 98 -11.38 16.53 4.87
CA LEU A 98 -11.65 17.30 3.65
C LEU A 98 -10.34 17.83 3.06
N GLY A 99 -10.13 17.53 1.78
CA GLY A 99 -9.00 18.01 1.00
C GLY A 99 -9.44 18.89 -0.15
N TYR A 100 -8.46 19.55 -0.75
CA TYR A 100 -8.63 20.37 -1.94
C TYR A 100 -7.69 19.84 -3.03
N ASN A 101 -8.25 19.17 -4.03
CA ASN A 101 -7.56 18.84 -5.27
C ASN A 101 -8.12 19.72 -6.41
N ARG A 102 -7.27 20.09 -7.38
CA ARG A 102 -7.60 20.77 -8.64
C ARG A 102 -8.84 20.19 -9.33
N THR A 103 -9.05 18.87 -9.29
CA THR A 103 -10.15 18.18 -9.98
C THR A 103 -11.41 18.01 -9.12
N HIS A 104 -11.27 17.84 -7.80
CA HIS A 104 -12.37 17.53 -6.89
C HIS A 104 -12.29 18.39 -5.64
N LYS A 105 -12.98 19.54 -5.65
CA LYS A 105 -13.09 20.46 -4.51
C LYS A 105 -14.11 19.90 -3.50
N GLY A 106 -13.78 19.96 -2.21
CA GLY A 106 -14.72 19.64 -1.12
C GLY A 106 -14.97 18.13 -0.89
N LYS A 107 -14.07 17.26 -1.36
CA LYS A 107 -14.12 15.81 -1.09
C LYS A 107 -13.13 15.46 0.02
N LYS A 108 -13.41 14.39 0.78
CA LYS A 108 -12.45 13.85 1.75
C LYS A 108 -11.35 13.12 1.02
N GLN A 109 -10.09 13.39 1.36
CA GLN A 109 -8.94 13.00 0.55
C GLN A 109 -7.74 12.60 1.42
N ARG A 110 -6.88 11.77 0.84
CA ARG A 110 -5.52 11.49 1.29
C ARG A 110 -4.56 11.69 0.12
N LYS A 111 -3.29 11.95 0.43
CA LYS A 111 -2.20 11.99 -0.56
C LYS A 111 -1.21 10.87 -0.27
N LEU A 112 -0.79 10.17 -1.30
CA LEU A 112 0.34 9.25 -1.25
C LEU A 112 1.53 9.95 -1.91
N ALA A 113 2.58 10.14 -1.13
CA ALA A 113 3.89 10.52 -1.61
C ALA A 113 4.69 9.26 -1.89
N LEU A 114 5.39 9.22 -3.03
CA LEU A 114 6.16 8.04 -3.43
C LEU A 114 7.50 8.46 -4.06
N ASN A 115 8.57 7.84 -3.60
CA ASN A 115 9.90 7.93 -4.19
C ASN A 115 10.19 6.66 -4.97
N VAL A 116 10.57 6.84 -6.23
CA VAL A 116 10.83 5.76 -7.18
C VAL A 116 12.18 5.99 -7.85
N THR A 117 13.02 4.97 -7.91
CA THR A 117 14.33 5.08 -8.58
C THR A 117 14.15 5.28 -10.08
N ALA A 118 14.99 6.13 -10.68
CA ALA A 118 14.85 6.46 -12.08
C ALA A 118 15.16 5.28 -13.02
N ARG A 119 16.10 4.41 -12.62
CA ARG A 119 16.59 3.32 -13.46
C ARG A 119 15.72 2.06 -13.35
N GLU A 120 15.54 1.53 -12.16
CA GLU A 120 14.83 0.26 -11.91
C GLU A 120 13.32 0.45 -11.81
N LYS A 121 12.86 1.70 -11.69
CA LYS A 121 11.47 2.03 -11.38
C LYS A 121 11.01 1.39 -10.07
N PHE A 122 11.94 1.29 -9.10
CA PHE A 122 11.70 0.64 -7.83
C PHE A 122 11.17 1.64 -6.79
N PRO A 123 9.95 1.44 -6.25
CA PRO A 123 9.44 2.25 -5.16
C PRO A 123 10.11 1.84 -3.84
N PHE A 124 10.76 2.79 -3.15
CA PHE A 124 11.52 2.49 -1.93
C PHE A 124 11.09 3.28 -0.70
N LEU A 125 10.51 4.47 -0.87
CA LEU A 125 9.97 5.27 0.24
C LEU A 125 8.57 5.76 -0.13
N TYR A 126 7.62 5.59 0.79
CA TYR A 126 6.29 6.15 0.67
C TYR A 126 5.86 6.83 1.96
N GLN A 127 4.97 7.81 1.83
CA GLN A 127 4.35 8.47 2.98
C GLN A 127 2.89 8.77 2.68
N LEU A 128 2.01 8.50 3.64
CA LEU A 128 0.61 8.86 3.54
C LEU A 128 0.36 10.20 4.21
N LEU A 129 0.11 11.23 3.41
CA LEU A 129 -0.12 12.61 3.83
C LEU A 129 -1.62 12.94 3.91
N ASP A 130 -1.93 14.02 4.62
CA ASP A 130 -3.27 14.56 4.66
C ASP A 130 -3.66 15.15 3.29
N GLY A 131 -4.96 15.06 2.95
CA GLY A 131 -5.45 15.52 1.65
C GLY A 131 -5.30 17.03 1.39
N ASN A 132 -5.11 17.82 2.46
CA ASN A 132 -4.95 19.27 2.41
C ASN A 132 -3.47 19.73 2.48
N THR A 133 -2.51 18.82 2.59
CA THR A 133 -1.07 19.17 2.55
C THR A 133 -0.74 19.81 1.20
N ALA A 134 -0.06 20.96 1.19
CA ALA A 134 0.30 21.64 -0.05
C ALA A 134 1.46 20.92 -0.75
N ASP A 135 1.35 20.64 -2.05
CA ASP A 135 2.35 19.85 -2.76
C ASP A 135 3.76 20.46 -2.65
N VAL A 136 3.85 21.78 -2.76
CA VAL A 136 5.10 22.55 -2.69
C VAL A 136 5.82 22.45 -1.35
N SER A 137 5.10 22.22 -0.24
CA SER A 137 5.73 22.10 1.08
C SER A 137 6.37 20.73 1.29
N THR A 138 5.97 19.73 0.50
CA THR A 138 6.44 18.34 0.69
C THR A 138 7.80 18.07 0.05
N VAL A 139 8.19 18.84 -0.97
CA VAL A 139 9.41 18.58 -1.76
C VAL A 139 10.66 18.73 -0.90
N GLN A 140 10.73 19.80 -0.10
CA GLN A 140 11.87 20.02 0.80
C GLN A 140 11.92 18.97 1.91
N GLU A 141 10.77 18.69 2.54
CA GLU A 141 10.67 17.66 3.59
C GLU A 141 11.14 16.29 3.08
N ASN A 142 10.69 15.89 1.90
CA ASN A 142 11.10 14.62 1.27
C ASN A 142 12.61 14.53 0.99
N MET A 143 13.29 15.64 0.70
CA MET A 143 14.75 15.64 0.50
C MET A 143 15.54 15.46 1.80
N HIS A 144 14.89 15.64 2.96
CA HIS A 144 15.51 15.48 4.28
C HIS A 144 15.20 14.13 4.93
N CYS A 145 14.36 13.31 4.29
CA CYS A 145 14.02 11.95 4.73
C CYS A 145 15.14 10.94 4.46
#